data_AF-A0A0J7MLU9-F1
#
_entry.id   AF-A0A0J7MLU9-F1
#
_cell.length_a   1.000
_cell.length_b   1.000
_cell.length_c   1.000
_cell.angle_alpha   90.00
_cell.angle_beta   90.00
_cell.angle_gamma   90.00
#
_symmetry.space_group_name_H-M   'P 1'
#
loop_
_entity.id
_entity.type
_entity.pdbx_description
1 polymer ?
#
loop_
_entity_poly.entity_id
_entity_poly.type
_entity_poly.pdbx_seq_one_letter_code
_entity_poly.pdbx_strand_id
1 'polypeptide(L)'
;MGGDAASVAYDALDQAIKAEADLLIIDTAGRLHNKNTLMEELAKMIRVIKKLDPEAPHSVLLTLDAVTGQNALDQVRIFRELVQVTGLIITKLDGTARGGIVAALASGDAPLPVHYVGFGEKLEDLRPFEAKLYAKGLVGLEDHADEISEPEEMPVSDKQAETDIQVLKTKADEAVAEEASNAESDSDKPAEASE
;
A
#
# COMPACT_ATOMS: atom_id res chain seq x y z
N MET A 1 26.59 5.04 -32.73
CA MET A 1 25.68 6.18 -33.01
C MET A 1 25.04 6.57 -31.69
N GLY A 2 25.48 7.65 -31.07
CA GLY A 2 24.85 8.19 -29.85
C GLY A 2 24.33 9.57 -30.17
N GLY A 3 23.11 9.65 -30.69
CA GLY A 3 22.42 10.91 -30.90
C GLY A 3 22.01 11.52 -29.56
N ASP A 4 21.97 12.85 -29.50
CA ASP A 4 21.37 13.60 -28.40
C ASP A 4 19.95 13.07 -28.10
N ALA A 5 19.63 12.78 -26.83
CA ALA A 5 18.38 12.12 -26.45
C ALA A 5 17.14 12.91 -26.92
N ALA A 6 17.23 14.24 -26.92
CA ALA A 6 16.17 15.11 -27.43
C ALA A 6 15.94 14.93 -28.95
N SER A 7 17.00 14.69 -29.73
CA SER A 7 16.88 14.42 -31.16
C SER A 7 16.24 13.06 -31.42
N VAL A 8 16.60 12.04 -30.64
CA VAL A 8 15.97 10.70 -30.74
C VAL A 8 14.47 10.79 -30.44
N ALA A 9 14.09 11.53 -29.40
CA ALA A 9 12.68 11.76 -29.06
C ALA A 9 11.91 12.53 -30.15
N TYR A 10 12.54 13.53 -30.79
CA TYR A 10 11.96 14.25 -31.92
C TYR A 10 11.69 13.32 -33.10
N ASP A 11 12.70 12.56 -33.52
CA ASP A 11 12.61 11.67 -34.68
C ASP A 11 11.58 10.56 -34.41
N ALA A 12 11.49 10.05 -33.18
CA ALA A 12 10.49 9.08 -32.77
C ALA A 12 9.06 9.64 -32.86
N LEU A 13 8.83 10.87 -32.41
CA LEU A 13 7.51 11.50 -32.50
C LEU A 13 7.11 11.82 -33.95
N ASP A 14 8.04 12.35 -34.75
CA ASP A 14 7.81 12.59 -36.18
C ASP A 14 7.45 11.30 -36.93
N GLN A 15 8.14 10.19 -36.62
CA GLN A 15 7.80 8.87 -37.17
C GLN A 15 6.45 8.35 -36.68
N ALA A 16 6.13 8.50 -35.39
CA ALA A 16 4.85 8.06 -34.84
C ALA A 16 3.67 8.81 -35.48
N ILE A 17 3.80 10.13 -35.68
CA ILE A 17 2.80 10.96 -36.38
C ILE A 17 2.61 10.48 -37.82
N LYS A 18 3.71 10.27 -38.58
CA LYS A 18 3.65 9.81 -39.97
C LYS A 18 3.09 8.40 -40.13
N ALA A 19 3.30 7.56 -39.13
CA ALA A 19 2.79 6.20 -39.08
C ALA A 19 1.36 6.11 -38.54
N GLU A 20 0.75 7.23 -38.14
CA GLU A 20 -0.56 7.27 -37.46
C GLU A 20 -0.62 6.32 -36.26
N ALA A 21 0.48 6.22 -35.52
CA ALA A 21 0.56 5.35 -34.35
C ALA A 21 -0.28 5.91 -33.20
N ASP A 22 -1.05 5.05 -32.52
CA ASP A 22 -1.88 5.44 -31.38
C ASP A 22 -1.06 5.86 -30.15
N LEU A 23 0.14 5.28 -29.97
CA LEU A 23 0.96 5.45 -28.78
C LEU A 23 2.45 5.47 -29.10
N LEU A 24 3.17 6.42 -28.49
CA LEU A 24 4.62 6.46 -28.41
C LEU A 24 5.07 6.49 -26.95
N ILE A 25 5.92 5.54 -26.56
CA ILE A 25 6.57 5.51 -25.25
C ILE A 25 8.03 5.91 -25.43
N ILE A 26 8.47 6.90 -24.65
CA ILE A 26 9.84 7.41 -24.66
C ILE A 26 10.49 7.03 -23.34
N ASP A 27 11.49 6.14 -23.40
CA ASP A 27 12.34 5.84 -22.24
C ASP A 27 13.40 6.92 -22.04
N THR A 28 13.72 7.22 -20.79
CA THR A 28 14.63 8.33 -20.42
C THR A 28 15.66 7.87 -19.38
N ALA A 29 16.75 8.63 -19.26
CA ALA A 29 17.73 8.37 -18.21
C ALA A 29 17.11 8.58 -16.81
N GLY A 30 17.49 7.75 -15.83
CA GLY A 30 16.97 7.82 -14.45
C GLY A 30 18.00 8.18 -13.37
N ARG A 31 19.18 8.70 -13.75
CA ARG A 31 20.33 8.85 -12.82
C ARG A 31 20.20 10.09 -11.92
N LEU A 32 19.50 9.93 -10.80
CA LEU A 32 19.24 11.01 -9.84
C LEU A 32 20.50 11.54 -9.12
N HIS A 33 21.62 10.82 -9.11
CA HIS A 33 22.84 11.30 -8.44
C HIS A 33 23.38 12.60 -9.03
N ASN A 34 23.03 12.92 -10.29
CA ASN A 34 23.35 14.20 -10.93
C ASN A 34 22.06 14.89 -11.40
N LYS A 35 21.21 15.27 -10.43
CA LYS A 35 19.86 15.82 -10.64
C LYS A 35 19.84 16.93 -11.69
N ASN A 36 20.74 17.92 -11.60
CA ASN A 36 20.70 19.10 -12.46
C ASN A 36 20.88 18.74 -13.94
N THR A 37 21.87 17.92 -14.26
CA THR A 37 22.12 17.50 -15.66
C THR A 37 20.96 16.67 -16.20
N LEU A 38 20.44 15.72 -15.42
CA LEU A 38 19.28 14.93 -15.83
C LEU A 38 18.06 15.82 -16.13
N MET A 39 17.80 16.80 -15.26
CA MET A 39 16.64 17.68 -15.42
C MET A 39 16.77 18.59 -16.64
N GLU A 40 17.97 19.11 -16.93
CA GLU A 40 18.24 19.89 -18.14
C GLU A 40 18.00 19.06 -19.41
N GLU A 41 18.44 17.80 -19.41
CA GLU A 41 18.20 16.87 -20.53
C GLU A 41 16.71 16.60 -20.75
N LEU A 42 15.95 16.31 -19.69
CA LEU A 42 14.51 16.07 -19.78
C LEU A 42 13.75 17.34 -20.23
N ALA A 43 14.08 18.50 -19.66
CA ALA A 43 13.46 19.76 -20.06
C ALA A 43 13.75 20.10 -21.53
N LYS A 44 14.98 19.85 -21.99
CA LYS A 44 15.36 20.00 -23.40
C LYS A 44 14.56 19.05 -24.29
N MET A 45 14.39 17.80 -23.90
CA MET A 45 13.60 16.81 -24.64
C MET A 45 12.16 17.28 -24.80
N ILE A 46 11.49 17.70 -23.72
CA ILE A 46 10.13 18.25 -23.75
C ILE A 46 10.06 19.46 -24.70
N ARG A 47 11.00 20.40 -24.60
CA ARG A 47 11.03 21.58 -25.48
C ARG A 47 11.17 21.20 -26.96
N VAL A 48 11.92 20.14 -27.26
CA VAL A 48 12.18 19.71 -28.63
C VAL A 48 10.95 19.01 -29.22
N ILE A 49 10.33 18.06 -28.51
CA ILE A 49 9.14 17.36 -29.01
C ILE A 49 7.94 18.31 -29.17
N LYS A 50 7.84 19.36 -28.32
CA LYS A 50 6.83 20.41 -28.44
C LYS A 50 6.85 21.21 -29.74
N LYS A 51 7.93 21.11 -30.52
CA LYS A 51 8.00 21.73 -31.86
C LYS A 51 7.15 21.00 -32.89
N LEU A 52 6.92 19.69 -32.70
CA LEU A 52 6.07 18.86 -33.55
C LEU A 52 4.63 18.89 -33.07
N ASP A 53 4.44 18.77 -31.75
CA ASP A 53 3.15 18.76 -31.11
C ASP A 53 3.18 19.60 -29.81
N PRO A 54 2.56 20.79 -29.79
CA PRO A 54 2.54 21.66 -28.61
C PRO A 54 1.96 21.02 -27.32
N GLU A 55 1.10 20.02 -27.47
CA GLU A 55 0.46 19.31 -26.35
C GLU A 55 1.32 18.13 -25.83
N ALA A 56 2.37 17.74 -26.56
CA ALA A 56 3.29 16.70 -26.12
C ALA A 56 4.24 17.16 -24.99
N PRO A 57 4.60 16.28 -24.03
CA PRO A 57 4.07 14.94 -23.83
C PRO A 57 2.67 14.98 -23.19
N HIS A 58 1.75 14.15 -23.70
CA HIS A 58 0.40 14.00 -23.14
C HIS A 58 0.37 13.38 -21.74
N SER A 59 1.43 12.65 -21.38
CA SER A 59 1.59 12.01 -20.08
C SER A 59 3.07 11.88 -19.73
N VAL A 60 3.39 12.11 -18.46
CA VAL A 60 4.73 11.94 -17.89
C VAL A 60 4.57 11.06 -16.65
N LEU A 61 5.02 9.81 -16.77
CA LEU A 61 4.92 8.81 -15.70
C LEU A 61 6.23 8.71 -14.94
N LEU A 62 6.19 8.97 -13.64
CA LEU A 62 7.35 8.80 -12.76
C LEU A 62 7.30 7.44 -12.08
N THR A 63 8.31 6.62 -12.34
CA THR A 63 8.46 5.31 -11.69
C THR A 63 9.24 5.46 -10.40
N LEU A 64 8.65 5.03 -9.29
CA LEU A 64 9.22 5.08 -7.94
C LEU A 64 9.42 3.67 -7.39
N ASP A 65 10.47 3.51 -6.61
CA ASP A 65 10.76 2.28 -5.88
C ASP A 65 10.19 2.38 -4.46
N ALA A 66 9.31 1.45 -4.07
CA ALA A 66 8.63 1.45 -2.78
C ALA A 66 9.60 1.37 -1.59
N VAL A 67 10.81 0.82 -1.78
CA VAL A 67 11.83 0.68 -0.73
C VAL A 67 12.39 2.04 -0.31
N THR A 68 12.34 3.04 -1.19
CA THR A 68 13.05 4.33 -1.04
C THR A 68 12.48 5.27 0.02
N GLY A 69 11.30 4.98 0.59
CA GLY A 69 10.73 5.71 1.73
C GLY A 69 10.61 7.22 1.47
N GLN A 70 11.10 8.05 2.39
CA GLN A 70 10.98 9.52 2.25
C GLN A 70 11.70 10.11 1.03
N ASN A 71 12.68 9.41 0.47
CA ASN A 71 13.34 9.86 -0.75
C ASN A 71 12.38 9.90 -1.95
N ALA A 72 11.31 9.08 -1.95
CA ALA A 72 10.30 9.11 -3.00
C ALA A 72 9.49 10.40 -3.00
N LEU A 73 9.12 10.94 -1.82
CA LEU A 73 8.38 12.20 -1.73
C LEU A 73 9.20 13.37 -2.30
N ASP A 74 10.48 13.43 -1.95
CA ASP A 74 11.39 14.46 -2.48
C ASP A 74 11.61 14.31 -4.00
N GLN A 75 11.67 13.08 -4.51
CA GLN A 75 11.74 12.83 -5.95
C GLN A 75 10.49 13.36 -6.66
N VAL A 76 9.30 13.01 -6.18
CA VAL A 76 8.05 13.49 -6.77
C VAL A 76 8.00 15.00 -6.82
N ARG A 77 8.38 15.68 -5.72
CA ARG A 77 8.42 17.15 -5.68
C ARG A 77 9.34 17.73 -6.76
N ILE A 78 10.58 17.25 -6.83
CA ILE A 78 11.59 17.75 -7.77
C ILE A 78 11.17 17.54 -9.23
N PHE A 79 10.71 16.32 -9.58
CA PHE A 79 10.32 16.02 -10.95
C PHE A 79 9.03 16.76 -11.36
N ARG A 80 8.09 16.93 -10.43
CA ARG A 80 6.85 17.66 -10.71
C ARG A 80 7.12 19.12 -11.11
N GLU A 81 8.03 19.80 -10.42
CA GLU A 81 8.39 21.19 -10.69
C GLU A 81 9.03 21.38 -12.07
N LEU A 82 9.77 20.38 -12.56
CA LEU A 82 10.63 20.53 -13.74
C LEU A 82 10.09 19.89 -15.02
N VAL A 83 9.40 18.75 -14.91
CA VAL A 83 8.96 17.97 -16.08
C VAL A 83 7.45 17.71 -16.11
N GLN A 84 6.68 18.31 -15.20
CA GLN A 84 5.21 18.22 -15.17
C GLN A 84 4.71 16.77 -15.13
N VAL A 85 5.19 15.98 -14.17
CA VAL A 85 4.73 14.61 -13.93
C VAL A 85 3.20 14.59 -13.80
N THR A 86 2.56 13.69 -14.54
CA THR A 86 1.09 13.54 -14.58
C THR A 86 0.61 12.31 -13.82
N GLY A 87 1.48 11.32 -13.57
CA GLY A 87 1.12 10.11 -12.87
C GLY A 87 2.32 9.32 -12.35
N LEU A 88 2.04 8.34 -11.50
CA LEU A 88 3.04 7.53 -10.80
C LEU A 88 2.90 6.05 -11.14
N ILE A 89 4.04 5.36 -11.17
CA ILE A 89 4.14 3.90 -11.14
C ILE A 89 4.97 3.54 -9.92
N ILE A 90 4.47 2.64 -9.07
CA ILE A 90 5.18 2.20 -7.86
C ILE A 90 5.66 0.76 -8.06
N THR A 91 6.94 0.49 -7.85
CA THR A 91 7.54 -0.83 -8.08
C THR A 91 8.16 -1.39 -6.80
N LYS A 92 8.47 -2.70 -6.83
CA LYS A 92 9.12 -3.44 -5.74
C LYS A 92 8.30 -3.48 -4.45
N LEU A 93 6.99 -3.69 -4.55
CA LEU A 93 6.10 -3.76 -3.39
C LEU A 93 6.17 -5.10 -2.65
N ASP A 94 6.61 -6.16 -3.33
CA ASP A 94 6.75 -7.53 -2.85
C ASP A 94 7.73 -7.70 -1.68
N GLY A 95 8.78 -6.89 -1.64
CA GLY A 95 9.83 -6.99 -0.63
C GLY A 95 9.65 -6.08 0.58
N THR A 96 8.54 -5.35 0.72
CA THR A 96 8.48 -4.21 1.65
C THR A 96 7.37 -4.27 2.69
N ALA A 97 7.77 -4.15 3.96
CA ALA A 97 6.88 -3.71 5.05
C ALA A 97 6.50 -2.20 4.93
N ARG A 98 6.69 -1.59 3.74
CA ARG A 98 6.62 -0.15 3.49
C ARG A 98 5.56 0.23 2.46
N GLY A 99 4.48 -0.55 2.37
CA GLY A 99 3.30 -0.16 1.59
C GLY A 99 2.68 1.19 2.01
N GLY A 100 3.07 1.74 3.16
CA GLY A 100 2.72 3.10 3.58
C GLY A 100 3.21 4.22 2.65
N ILE A 101 4.17 3.98 1.74
CA ILE A 101 4.65 5.04 0.83
C ILE A 101 3.55 5.53 -0.13
N VAL A 102 2.70 4.62 -0.61
CA VAL A 102 1.56 4.97 -1.46
C VAL A 102 0.57 5.85 -0.71
N ALA A 103 0.29 5.51 0.56
CA ALA A 103 -0.55 6.33 1.43
C ALA A 103 0.08 7.71 1.71
N ALA A 104 1.40 7.77 1.92
CA ALA A 104 2.11 9.04 2.13
C ALA A 104 2.07 9.93 0.88
N LEU A 105 2.28 9.35 -0.31
CA LEU A 105 2.16 10.07 -1.59
C LEU A 105 0.74 10.58 -1.82
N ALA A 106 -0.27 9.78 -1.47
CA ALA A 106 -1.68 10.16 -1.57
C ALA A 106 -2.11 11.23 -0.57
N SER A 107 -1.41 11.36 0.56
CA SER A 107 -1.72 12.33 1.63
C SER A 107 -1.09 13.71 1.40
N GLY A 108 -0.28 13.89 0.36
CA GLY A 108 0.33 15.19 0.05
C GLY A 108 -0.68 16.22 -0.47
N ASP A 109 -0.31 17.50 -0.46
CA ASP A 109 -1.21 18.62 -0.78
C ASP A 109 -1.77 18.62 -2.21
N ALA A 110 -1.13 17.90 -3.13
CA ALA A 110 -1.63 17.68 -4.47
C ALA A 110 -1.15 16.31 -4.97
N PRO A 111 -1.88 15.24 -4.67
CA PRO A 111 -1.44 13.89 -4.99
C PRO A 111 -1.51 13.66 -6.50
N LEU A 112 -0.52 12.94 -7.02
CA LEU A 112 -0.53 12.44 -8.39
C LEU A 112 -1.23 11.07 -8.42
N PRO A 113 -1.99 10.75 -9.48
CA PRO A 113 -2.62 9.44 -9.61
C PRO A 113 -1.55 8.36 -9.72
N VAL A 114 -1.69 7.29 -8.93
CA VAL A 114 -0.94 6.05 -9.12
C VAL A 114 -1.69 5.22 -10.15
N HIS A 115 -1.05 4.91 -11.27
CA HIS A 115 -1.65 4.12 -12.34
C HIS A 115 -1.36 2.63 -12.20
N TYR A 116 -0.13 2.29 -11.81
CA TYR A 116 0.32 0.90 -11.72
C TYR A 116 1.17 0.65 -10.47
N VAL A 117 1.10 -0.59 -10.01
CA VAL A 117 1.87 -1.14 -8.90
C VAL A 117 2.56 -2.44 -9.33
N GLY A 118 3.84 -2.59 -8.98
CA GLY A 118 4.66 -3.75 -9.32
C GLY A 118 5.02 -4.58 -8.09
N PHE A 119 4.68 -5.86 -8.09
CA PHE A 119 4.92 -6.83 -7.01
C PHE A 119 5.98 -7.88 -7.37
N GLY A 120 6.88 -7.59 -8.30
CA GLY A 120 7.87 -8.56 -8.73
C GLY A 120 8.57 -8.13 -10.02
N GLU A 121 9.30 -9.07 -10.60
CA GLU A 121 10.14 -8.84 -11.77
C GLU A 121 9.47 -9.25 -13.09
N LYS A 122 8.39 -10.02 -13.03
CA LYS A 122 7.72 -10.50 -14.24
C LYS A 122 6.72 -9.47 -14.74
N LEU A 123 6.37 -9.58 -16.03
CA LEU A 123 5.41 -8.67 -16.65
C LEU A 123 4.04 -8.72 -15.95
N GLU A 124 3.63 -9.91 -15.52
CA GLU A 124 2.35 -10.14 -14.84
C GLU A 124 2.29 -9.55 -13.42
N ASP A 125 3.44 -9.14 -12.88
CA ASP A 125 3.56 -8.55 -11.56
C ASP A 125 3.28 -7.04 -11.57
N LEU A 126 3.23 -6.40 -12.75
CA LEU A 126 2.80 -5.02 -12.93
C LEU A 126 1.28 -4.97 -13.13
N ARG A 127 0.55 -4.45 -12.14
CA ARG A 127 -0.92 -4.43 -12.12
C ARG A 127 -1.46 -3.00 -12.05
N PRO A 128 -2.64 -2.75 -12.64
CA PRO A 128 -3.36 -1.49 -12.41
C PRO A 128 -3.55 -1.25 -10.91
N PHE A 129 -3.40 -0.01 -10.48
CA PHE A 129 -3.57 0.35 -9.09
C PHE A 129 -5.05 0.46 -8.71
N GLU A 130 -5.45 -0.31 -7.71
CA GLU A 130 -6.76 -0.19 -7.06
C GLU A 130 -6.60 0.16 -5.59
N ALA A 131 -6.99 1.39 -5.22
CA ALA A 131 -6.79 1.91 -3.86
C ALA A 131 -7.45 1.04 -2.78
N LYS A 132 -8.64 0.49 -3.06
CA LYS A 132 -9.35 -0.38 -2.10
C LYS A 132 -8.63 -1.70 -1.88
N LEU A 133 -8.22 -2.36 -2.97
CA LEU A 133 -7.47 -3.63 -2.89
C LEU A 133 -6.12 -3.41 -2.19
N TYR A 134 -5.42 -2.33 -2.55
CA TYR A 134 -4.17 -1.95 -1.92
C TYR A 134 -4.33 -1.69 -0.42
N ALA A 135 -5.35 -0.93 -0.02
CA ALA A 135 -5.61 -0.64 1.38
C ALA A 135 -5.94 -1.92 2.18
N LYS A 136 -6.74 -2.83 1.61
CA LYS A 136 -7.04 -4.14 2.23
C LYS A 136 -5.79 -4.96 2.45
N GLY A 137 -4.95 -5.13 1.41
CA GLY A 137 -3.69 -5.85 1.54
C GLY A 137 -2.73 -5.21 2.55
N LEU A 138 -2.70 -3.88 2.63
CA LEU A 138 -1.85 -3.15 3.58
C LEU A 138 -2.20 -3.42 5.05
N VAL A 139 -3.49 -3.59 5.38
CA VAL A 139 -3.95 -3.84 6.75
C VAL A 139 -4.27 -5.32 7.03
N GLY A 140 -3.96 -6.22 6.09
CA GLY A 140 -4.23 -7.66 6.24
C GLY A 140 -5.72 -8.03 6.22
N LEU A 141 -6.54 -7.21 5.56
CA LEU A 141 -7.97 -7.47 5.36
C LEU A 141 -8.23 -8.14 4.00
N GLU A 142 -7.33 -9.04 3.57
CA GLU A 142 -7.60 -9.85 2.39
C GLU A 142 -8.92 -10.59 2.63
N ASP A 143 -9.85 -10.50 1.68
CA ASP A 143 -11.11 -11.20 1.79
C ASP A 143 -10.78 -12.69 1.72
N HIS A 144 -10.57 -13.33 2.87
CA HIS A 144 -10.56 -14.79 3.01
C HIS A 144 -11.98 -15.32 2.79
N ALA A 145 -12.56 -15.05 1.61
CA ALA A 145 -13.83 -15.61 1.19
C ALA A 145 -13.70 -17.12 0.87
N ASP A 146 -12.47 -17.61 0.72
CA ASP A 146 -12.16 -19.01 0.37
C ASP A 146 -11.61 -19.84 1.56
N GLU A 147 -11.48 -19.26 2.76
CA GLU A 147 -11.10 -19.99 4.00
C GLU A 147 -12.16 -19.83 5.11
N ILE A 148 -13.44 -19.92 4.72
CA ILE A 148 -14.42 -20.54 5.60
C ILE A 148 -14.66 -21.94 5.01
N SER A 149 -13.68 -22.83 5.21
CA SER A 149 -14.02 -24.25 5.24
C SER A 149 -15.15 -24.39 6.25
N GLU A 150 -16.18 -25.16 5.91
CA GLU A 150 -17.26 -25.54 6.82
C GLU A 150 -16.71 -25.70 8.25
N PRO A 151 -17.38 -25.18 9.29
CA PRO A 151 -16.88 -25.32 10.65
C PRO A 151 -16.57 -26.81 10.85
N GLU A 152 -15.29 -27.16 11.03
CA GLU A 152 -14.95 -28.52 11.42
C GLU A 152 -15.79 -28.81 12.66
N GLU A 153 -16.71 -29.77 12.57
CA GLU A 153 -17.31 -30.35 13.75
C GLU A 153 -16.14 -30.87 14.59
N MET A 154 -15.77 -30.13 15.62
CA MET A 154 -14.88 -30.64 16.65
C MET A 154 -15.48 -31.98 17.09
N PRO A 155 -14.73 -33.10 17.06
CA PRO A 155 -15.25 -34.35 17.58
C PRO A 155 -15.42 -34.18 19.10
N VAL A 156 -16.62 -33.79 19.52
CA VAL A 156 -17.00 -33.85 20.93
C VAL A 156 -17.18 -35.32 21.24
N SER A 157 -16.19 -35.93 21.89
CA SER A 157 -16.45 -37.22 22.54
C SER A 157 -17.37 -36.93 23.72
N ASP A 158 -18.65 -37.21 23.56
CA ASP A 158 -19.76 -36.82 24.45
C ASP A 158 -19.55 -37.13 25.95
N LYS A 159 -18.62 -38.01 26.33
CA LYS A 159 -18.43 -38.40 27.73
C LYS A 159 -17.55 -37.46 28.55
N GLN A 160 -16.59 -36.77 27.91
CA GLN A 160 -15.65 -35.92 28.65
C GLN A 160 -16.24 -34.53 28.93
N ALA A 161 -16.96 -33.95 27.96
CA ALA A 161 -17.61 -32.66 28.11
C ALA A 161 -18.73 -32.68 29.16
N GLU A 162 -19.53 -33.75 29.22
CA GLU A 162 -20.54 -33.93 30.27
C GLU A 162 -19.90 -34.01 31.66
N THR A 163 -18.77 -34.71 31.79
CA THR A 163 -18.05 -34.85 33.05
C THR A 163 -17.48 -33.51 33.52
N ASP A 164 -16.87 -32.74 32.62
CA ASP A 164 -16.25 -31.46 32.96
C ASP A 164 -17.31 -30.40 33.31
N ILE A 165 -18.46 -30.40 32.63
CA ILE A 165 -19.60 -29.54 32.96
C ILE A 165 -20.18 -29.91 34.33
N GLN A 166 -20.27 -31.20 34.66
CA GLN A 166 -20.76 -31.65 35.95
C GLN A 166 -19.82 -31.22 37.09
N VAL A 167 -18.51 -31.36 36.90
CA VAL A 167 -17.49 -30.93 37.88
C VAL A 167 -17.53 -29.43 38.12
N LEU A 168 -17.69 -28.64 37.05
CA LEU A 168 -17.78 -27.17 37.16
C LEU A 168 -19.06 -26.72 37.87
N LYS A 169 -20.19 -27.40 37.65
CA LYS A 169 -21.44 -27.11 38.37
C LYS A 169 -21.33 -27.42 39.86
N THR A 170 -20.75 -28.57 40.23
CA THR A 170 -20.58 -28.91 41.66
C THR A 170 -19.66 -27.91 42.37
N LYS A 171 -18.57 -27.48 41.73
CA LYS A 171 -17.67 -26.45 42.30
C LYS A 171 -18.35 -25.08 42.45
N ALA A 172 -19.23 -24.72 41.52
CA ALA A 172 -20.00 -23.49 41.62
C ALA A 172 -21.00 -23.55 42.78
N ASP A 173 -21.70 -24.68 42.95
CA ASP A 173 -22.65 -24.87 44.04
C ASP A 173 -21.96 -24.88 45.42
N GLU A 174 -20.76 -25.48 45.52
CA GLU A 174 -19.92 -25.44 46.74
C GLU A 174 -19.45 -24.02 47.07
N ALA A 175 -19.00 -23.25 46.07
CA ALA A 175 -18.55 -21.87 46.28
C ALA A 175 -19.70 -20.95 46.74
N VAL A 176 -20.90 -21.13 46.19
CA VAL A 176 -22.10 -20.38 46.60
C VAL A 176 -22.53 -20.74 48.02
N ALA A 177 -22.39 -22.00 48.43
CA ALA A 177 -22.68 -22.43 49.81
C ALA A 177 -21.66 -21.86 50.81
N GLU A 178 -20.38 -21.78 50.43
CA GLU A 178 -19.32 -21.23 51.27
C GLU A 178 -19.48 -19.70 51.46
N GLU A 179 -19.84 -18.96 50.40
CA GLU A 179 -20.18 -17.53 50.50
C GLU A 179 -21.40 -17.25 51.38
N ALA A 180 -22.46 -18.07 51.27
CA ALA A 180 -23.65 -17.93 52.12
C ALA A 180 -23.33 -18.18 53.60
N SER A 181 -22.45 -19.15 53.90
CA SER A 181 -22.03 -19.44 55.28
C SER A 181 -21.16 -18.35 55.90
N ASN A 182 -20.32 -17.69 55.09
CA ASN A 182 -19.48 -16.59 55.57
C ASN A 182 -20.28 -15.29 55.80
N ALA A 183 -21.33 -15.05 55.02
CA ALA A 183 -22.18 -13.86 55.15
C ALA A 183 -23.02 -13.83 56.44
N GLU A 184 -23.42 -15.00 56.98
CA GLU A 184 -24.14 -15.08 58.27
C GLU A 184 -23.22 -14.84 59.49
N SER A 185 -21.89 -14.94 59.32
CA SER A 185 -20.94 -14.77 60.44
C SER A 185 -20.49 -13.33 60.70
N ASP A 186 -20.75 -12.41 59.75
CA ASP A 186 -20.24 -11.02 59.82
C ASP A 186 -21.32 -9.99 60.23
N SER A 187 -22.56 -10.43 60.48
CA SER A 187 -23.65 -9.55 60.94
C SER A 187 -23.68 -9.30 62.45
N ASP A 188 -22.76 -9.89 63.23
CA ASP A 188 -22.78 -9.86 64.71
C ASP A 188 -21.59 -9.10 65.34
N LYS A 189 -20.99 -8.13 64.62
CA LYS A 189 -20.01 -7.21 65.20
C LYS A 189 -20.69 -5.93 65.72
N PRO A 190 -20.59 -5.61 67.02
CA PRO A 190 -21.13 -4.35 67.54
C PRO A 190 -20.30 -3.17 67.03
N ALA A 191 -20.98 -2.11 66.62
CA ALA A 191 -20.36 -0.86 66.21
C ALA A 191 -19.74 -0.16 67.42
N GLU A 192 -18.40 -0.14 67.50
CA GLU A 192 -17.70 0.72 68.46
C GLU A 192 -17.64 2.17 67.96
N ALA A 193 -18.05 3.05 68.86
CA ALA A 193 -18.20 4.49 68.65
C ALA A 193 -16.84 5.20 68.56
N SER A 194 -16.84 6.21 67.68
CA SER A 194 -15.79 7.19 67.44
C SER A 194 -15.49 8.09 68.64
N GLU A 195 -14.20 8.28 68.94
CA GLU A 195 -13.58 9.56 69.32
C GLU A 195 -12.18 9.69 68.68
#